data_AF-B7KY67-F1
#
_entry.id   AF-B7KY67-F1
#
_cell.length_a   1.000
_cell.length_b   1.000
_cell.length_c   1.000
_cell.angle_alpha   90.00
_cell.angle_beta   90.00
_cell.angle_gamma   90.00
#
_symmetry.space_group_name_H-M   'P 1'
#
loop_
_entity.id
_entity.type
_entity.pdbx_description
1 polymer ?
#
loop_
_entity_poly.entity_id
_entity_poly.type
_entity_poly.pdbx_seq_one_letter_code
_entity_poly.pdbx_strand_id
1 'polypeptide(L)'
;MMLRTLPRRPLARFSRSAVITGWPTKPSRCAAAMEGVSRTALTALALALCLVIAPAKAADHGDTHAPPAEVHAADDHGGHGAPAKPIEPLPVKAHGLPVELTRTLQLLQDRIARGSTQAHLAQRQLLGHIEQRLIALDPESWAEAENVRAAVTFALAGGGPGALRVILRSGKVPETEQPLALGALAYLEGREREARAKLAGIDPRTMPAGLAGQLALTQSALMVRDAPVKSLELLDLARLLAPGTLVEEGALRRQIFVVAQGGDARRFEALAIQYLRRFRRSVYAGNFRQRFAGALTRLDFDSDRTRIASLERMLDEIEPEGRRDLYLLVARAGLEQGRRETALFSAERAMGLAAPDSQPAAQARLYRGAALIVADGRFEEGYEALRGLERADFVPTDAELLDAALSTARQIRTPSAVAEAVATPPPSSSRPIPESGSLLRAQEALARAERAMDAPTRTP
;
A
#
# COMPACT_ATOMS: atom_id res chain seq x y z
N MET A 1 -2.28 51.79 -42.77
CA MET A 1 -3.61 52.03 -43.39
C MET A 1 -4.57 51.05 -42.74
N MET A 2 -5.56 51.46 -41.92
CA MET A 2 -6.86 52.10 -42.27
C MET A 2 -7.68 51.26 -43.25
N LEU A 3 -8.99 51.01 -43.09
CA LEU A 3 -10.07 51.56 -42.22
C LEU A 3 -10.70 50.43 -41.35
N ARG A 4 -11.35 50.58 -40.16
CA ARG A 4 -12.55 51.37 -39.71
C ARG A 4 -13.82 51.11 -40.56
N THR A 5 -15.05 50.86 -40.05
CA THR A 5 -15.63 50.94 -38.67
C THR A 5 -16.92 50.10 -38.54
N LEU A 6 -17.32 49.71 -37.32
CA LEU A 6 -18.62 49.10 -36.94
C LEU A 6 -19.71 50.18 -36.67
N PRO A 7 -21.01 49.82 -36.57
CA PRO A 7 -21.60 49.56 -35.25
C PRO A 7 -22.69 48.44 -35.17
N ARG A 8 -22.82 47.82 -33.99
CA ARG A 8 -23.99 47.03 -33.53
C ARG A 8 -24.53 47.64 -32.22
N ARG A 9 -25.85 47.65 -32.01
CA ARG A 9 -26.52 48.06 -30.74
C ARG A 9 -27.94 47.41 -30.61
N PRO A 10 -28.62 47.44 -29.44
CA PRO A 10 -28.86 46.18 -28.72
C PRO A 10 -30.29 45.96 -28.15
N LEU A 11 -30.52 44.76 -27.60
CA LEU A 11 -31.60 44.38 -26.66
C LEU A 11 -31.03 43.34 -25.67
N ALA A 12 -31.51 43.12 -24.45
CA ALA A 12 -32.12 43.99 -23.43
C ALA A 12 -31.96 43.25 -22.07
N ARG A 13 -31.73 43.94 -20.95
CA ARG A 13 -31.69 43.33 -19.61
C ARG A 13 -33.05 43.44 -18.93
N PHE A 14 -33.56 42.35 -18.36
CA PHE A 14 -34.61 42.37 -17.33
C PHE A 14 -34.27 41.39 -16.19
N SER A 15 -35.02 41.48 -15.08
CA SER A 15 -34.57 41.08 -13.75
C SER A 15 -35.73 40.56 -12.87
N ARG A 16 -35.34 39.90 -11.76
CA ARG A 16 -36.10 39.58 -10.53
C ARG A 16 -37.06 38.38 -10.49
N SER A 17 -36.81 37.55 -9.46
CA SER A 17 -37.76 36.96 -8.49
C SER A 17 -38.88 36.02 -9.00
N ALA A 18 -39.46 35.10 -8.23
CA ALA A 18 -39.18 34.34 -6.99
C ALA A 18 -40.51 33.69 -6.61
N VAL A 19 -40.57 32.40 -6.23
CA VAL A 19 -41.78 31.79 -5.63
C VAL A 19 -41.36 30.84 -4.49
N ILE A 20 -42.19 30.78 -3.45
CA ILE A 20 -41.99 30.15 -2.14
C ILE A 20 -43.07 29.08 -1.91
N THR A 21 -42.73 27.98 -1.22
CA THR A 21 -43.55 27.21 -0.23
C THR A 21 -42.71 26.02 0.29
N GLY A 22 -42.75 25.56 1.55
CA GLY A 22 -43.44 26.02 2.77
C GLY A 22 -42.81 25.39 4.06
N TRP A 23 -43.25 25.85 5.23
CA TRP A 23 -42.83 25.47 6.60
C TRP A 23 -43.79 24.45 7.26
N PRO A 24 -43.61 23.90 8.50
CA PRO A 24 -42.84 24.38 9.69
C PRO A 24 -41.86 23.29 10.27
N THR A 25 -41.34 23.24 11.53
CA THR A 25 -41.68 23.84 12.85
C THR A 25 -40.45 23.94 13.81
N LYS A 26 -40.70 24.30 15.09
CA LYS A 26 -39.82 24.40 16.29
C LYS A 26 -39.75 23.07 17.08
N PRO A 27 -38.81 22.81 18.03
CA PRO A 27 -38.45 23.61 19.24
C PRO A 27 -36.92 23.66 19.54
N SER A 28 -36.30 24.26 20.58
CA SER A 28 -36.57 25.25 21.64
C SER A 28 -35.20 25.52 22.32
N ARG A 29 -35.05 26.59 23.11
CA ARG A 29 -33.80 26.89 23.85
C ARG A 29 -33.76 26.17 25.20
N CYS A 30 -32.61 25.57 25.54
CA CYS A 30 -32.08 25.50 26.90
C CYS A 30 -30.55 25.61 26.81
N ALA A 31 -29.95 26.47 27.64
CA ALA A 31 -28.51 26.67 27.69
C ALA A 31 -28.04 26.67 29.14
N ALA A 32 -27.16 25.73 29.50
CA ALA A 32 -26.20 25.79 30.61
C ALA A 32 -25.35 24.51 30.64
N ALA A 33 -24.06 24.64 30.95
CA ALA A 33 -23.10 23.58 31.34
C ALA A 33 -22.91 22.40 30.33
N MET A 34 -21.72 22.04 29.85
CA MET A 34 -20.43 22.00 30.53
C MET A 34 -19.26 22.19 29.55
N GLU A 35 -18.19 22.80 30.05
CA GLU A 35 -16.88 22.84 29.38
C GLU A 35 -16.11 21.52 29.60
N GLY A 36 -15.17 21.22 28.70
CA GLY A 36 -14.01 20.38 29.04
C GLY A 36 -14.12 18.86 28.87
N VAL A 37 -14.23 18.38 27.62
CA VAL A 37 -13.59 17.10 27.22
C VAL A 37 -12.88 17.28 25.88
N SER A 38 -11.64 16.80 25.80
CA SER A 38 -10.74 17.00 24.65
C SER A 38 -11.25 16.33 23.37
N ARG A 39 -11.16 17.04 22.24
CA ARG A 39 -11.45 16.52 20.90
C ARG A 39 -10.16 16.01 20.24
N THR A 40 -9.95 14.70 20.27
CA THR A 40 -9.04 14.01 19.32
C THR A 40 -9.74 12.80 18.70
N ALA A 41 -10.47 13.07 17.60
CA ALA A 41 -10.87 12.03 16.66
C ALA A 41 -9.60 11.39 16.04
N LEU A 42 -9.52 10.10 15.68
CA LEU A 42 -10.50 9.23 15.04
C LEU A 42 -10.94 9.73 13.65
N THR A 43 -9.95 9.99 12.79
CA THR A 43 -10.16 10.18 11.33
C THR A 43 -9.32 9.17 10.55
N ALA A 44 -9.99 8.16 9.99
CA ALA A 44 -9.41 7.32 8.95
C ALA A 44 -9.26 8.13 7.66
N LEU A 45 -8.03 8.28 7.16
CA LEU A 45 -7.76 9.08 5.97
C LEU A 45 -7.77 8.22 4.71
N ALA A 46 -8.92 8.09 4.08
CA ALA A 46 -9.01 7.70 2.69
C ALA A 46 -8.64 8.90 1.81
N LEU A 47 -7.39 8.93 1.30
CA LEU A 47 -6.95 10.00 0.40
C LEU A 47 -6.96 9.52 -1.06
N ALA A 48 -8.04 9.85 -1.76
CA ALA A 48 -8.03 9.87 -3.22
C ALA A 48 -7.29 11.15 -3.67
N LEU A 49 -6.20 11.01 -4.41
CA LEU A 49 -5.48 12.15 -4.97
C LEU A 49 -5.37 12.01 -6.48
N CYS A 50 -6.20 12.78 -7.20
CA CYS A 50 -5.99 13.05 -8.61
C CYS A 50 -4.79 13.98 -8.76
N LEU A 51 -3.83 13.63 -9.61
CA LEU A 51 -2.75 14.52 -10.01
C LEU A 51 -2.63 14.52 -11.53
N VAL A 52 -2.70 15.71 -12.09
CA VAL A 52 -2.55 15.99 -13.52
C VAL A 52 -1.07 15.83 -13.88
N ILE A 53 -0.78 15.11 -14.96
CA ILE A 53 0.58 14.99 -15.50
C ILE A 53 0.60 15.63 -16.89
N ALA A 54 1.41 16.67 -17.05
CA ALA A 54 1.73 17.25 -18.36
C ALA A 54 2.72 16.36 -19.13
N PRO A 55 2.69 16.34 -20.47
CA PRO A 55 3.55 15.46 -21.26
C PRO A 55 5.01 15.92 -21.28
N ALA A 56 5.92 15.06 -20.84
CA ALA A 56 7.35 15.22 -21.10
C ALA A 56 7.68 14.77 -22.54
N LYS A 57 8.49 15.57 -23.23
CA LYS A 57 8.86 15.38 -24.64
C LYS A 57 9.87 14.24 -24.78
N ALA A 58 9.56 13.25 -25.62
CA ALA A 58 10.49 12.15 -25.90
C ALA A 58 11.70 12.65 -26.69
N ALA A 59 12.89 12.15 -26.36
CA ALA A 59 14.10 12.34 -27.15
C ALA A 59 14.20 11.25 -28.22
N ASP A 60 14.60 11.64 -29.42
CA ASP A 60 14.74 10.78 -30.59
C ASP A 60 16.15 10.17 -30.62
N HIS A 61 16.26 8.85 -30.80
CA HIS A 61 17.51 8.12 -30.92
C HIS A 61 17.42 7.17 -32.10
N GLY A 62 18.16 7.50 -33.15
CA GLY A 62 18.02 6.88 -34.47
C GLY A 62 18.59 5.48 -34.58
N ASP A 63 18.04 4.72 -35.53
CA ASP A 63 18.50 3.39 -35.89
C ASP A 63 19.93 3.43 -36.47
N THR A 64 20.80 2.58 -35.94
CA THR A 64 22.06 2.20 -36.60
C THR A 64 22.06 0.69 -36.89
N HIS A 65 22.27 0.35 -38.16
CA HIS A 65 22.39 -1.03 -38.62
C HIS A 65 23.54 -1.76 -37.90
N ALA A 66 23.28 -2.99 -37.45
CA ALA A 66 24.30 -4.00 -37.19
C ALA A 66 24.39 -4.94 -38.42
N PRO A 67 25.59 -5.33 -38.88
CA PRO A 67 25.74 -6.27 -39.98
C PRO A 67 25.42 -7.71 -39.53
N PRO A 68 25.03 -8.61 -40.46
CA PRO A 68 24.76 -10.01 -40.14
C PRO A 68 26.07 -10.75 -39.80
N ALA A 69 26.00 -11.65 -38.82
CA ALA A 69 27.13 -12.51 -38.45
C ALA A 69 27.35 -13.61 -39.49
N GLU A 70 28.62 -13.83 -39.88
CA GLU A 70 29.02 -14.94 -40.73
C GLU A 70 28.86 -16.28 -39.99
N VAL A 71 28.22 -17.25 -40.64
CA VAL A 71 28.07 -18.60 -40.09
C VAL A 71 29.27 -19.44 -40.52
N HIS A 72 30.13 -19.78 -39.56
CA HIS A 72 31.19 -20.76 -39.79
C HIS A 72 30.59 -22.13 -40.13
N ALA A 73 31.01 -22.69 -41.26
CA ALA A 73 30.68 -24.04 -41.65
C ALA A 73 31.41 -25.06 -40.75
N ALA A 74 30.66 -26.04 -40.25
CA ALA A 74 31.21 -27.24 -39.63
C ALA A 74 30.38 -28.47 -40.06
N ASP A 75 31.04 -29.29 -40.88
CA ASP A 75 30.87 -30.71 -41.15
C ASP A 75 29.53 -31.30 -41.62
N ASP A 76 29.65 -31.97 -42.77
CA ASP A 76 28.68 -32.78 -43.47
C ASP A 76 28.39 -34.11 -42.73
N HIS A 77 27.16 -34.26 -42.26
CA HIS A 77 26.56 -35.57 -42.02
C HIS A 77 25.22 -35.68 -42.75
N GLY A 78 25.30 -36.21 -43.98
CA GLY A 78 24.16 -36.46 -44.86
C GLY A 78 23.02 -37.24 -44.21
N GLY A 79 21.94 -36.51 -43.92
CA GLY A 79 20.61 -37.07 -43.68
C GLY A 79 19.60 -36.17 -44.39
N HIS A 80 18.98 -36.66 -45.48
CA HIS A 80 17.90 -35.96 -46.16
C HIS A 80 16.62 -35.96 -45.31
N GLY A 81 16.62 -35.14 -44.26
CA GLY A 81 15.43 -34.83 -43.48
C GLY A 81 14.42 -34.13 -44.39
N ALA A 82 13.30 -34.80 -44.67
CA ALA A 82 12.18 -34.20 -45.38
C ALA A 82 11.77 -32.87 -44.71
N PRO A 83 11.35 -31.85 -45.49
CA PRO A 83 10.97 -30.56 -44.92
C PRO A 83 9.95 -30.77 -43.80
N ALA A 84 10.21 -30.16 -42.65
CA ALA A 84 9.38 -30.32 -41.46
C ALA A 84 7.91 -30.06 -41.81
N LYS A 85 7.05 -31.06 -41.59
CA LYS A 85 5.62 -30.95 -41.91
C LYS A 85 5.06 -29.69 -41.24
N PRO A 86 4.22 -28.89 -41.93
CA PRO A 86 3.55 -27.76 -41.32
C PRO A 86 2.88 -28.19 -40.02
N ILE A 87 3.22 -27.53 -38.92
CA ILE A 87 2.61 -27.82 -37.62
C ILE A 87 1.18 -27.30 -37.70
N GLU A 88 0.23 -28.20 -37.88
CA GLU A 88 -1.19 -27.88 -37.88
C GLU A 88 -1.54 -27.28 -36.51
N PRO A 89 -2.13 -26.07 -36.44
CA PRO A 89 -2.42 -25.42 -35.18
C PRO A 89 -3.42 -26.27 -34.39
N LEU A 90 -3.07 -26.60 -33.14
CA LEU A 90 -3.93 -27.39 -32.27
C LEU A 90 -5.34 -26.77 -32.19
N PRO A 91 -6.41 -27.58 -32.27
CA PRO A 91 -7.78 -27.07 -32.30
C PRO A 91 -8.11 -26.32 -31.00
N VAL A 92 -8.30 -25.00 -31.11
CA VAL A 92 -8.66 -24.14 -29.98
C VAL A 92 -10.18 -24.17 -29.80
N LYS A 93 -10.65 -24.69 -28.66
CA LYS A 93 -12.06 -24.61 -28.28
C LYS A 93 -12.43 -23.12 -28.10
N ALA A 94 -13.48 -22.66 -28.79
CA ALA A 94 -14.05 -21.33 -28.54
C ALA A 94 -14.61 -21.26 -27.10
N HIS A 95 -14.32 -20.16 -26.41
CA HIS A 95 -14.81 -19.90 -25.06
C HIS A 95 -16.01 -18.95 -25.07
N GLY A 96 -16.79 -18.92 -23.99
CA GLY A 96 -17.84 -17.91 -23.82
C GLY A 96 -17.25 -16.49 -23.68
N LEU A 97 -17.98 -15.48 -24.16
CA LEU A 97 -17.54 -14.07 -24.11
C LEU A 97 -17.06 -13.60 -22.71
N PRO A 98 -17.68 -13.97 -21.57
CA PRO A 98 -17.16 -13.64 -20.24
C PRO A 98 -15.72 -14.11 -19.99
N VAL A 99 -15.37 -15.30 -20.48
CA VAL A 99 -14.04 -15.90 -20.34
C VAL A 99 -13.01 -15.13 -21.16
N GLU A 100 -13.33 -14.80 -22.42
CA GLU A 100 -12.46 -14.04 -23.31
C GLU A 100 -12.18 -12.62 -22.79
N LEU A 101 -13.22 -11.93 -22.33
CA LEU A 101 -13.13 -10.60 -21.71
C LEU A 101 -12.25 -10.65 -20.45
N THR A 102 -12.44 -11.65 -19.59
CA THR A 102 -11.65 -11.84 -18.37
C THR A 102 -10.18 -12.15 -18.69
N ARG A 103 -9.92 -13.00 -19.68
CA ARG A 103 -8.56 -13.30 -20.14
C ARG A 103 -7.86 -12.07 -20.71
N THR A 104 -8.59 -11.22 -21.44
CA THR A 104 -8.10 -9.93 -21.93
C THR A 104 -7.68 -8.99 -20.79
N LEU A 105 -8.47 -8.93 -19.71
CA LEU A 105 -8.12 -8.19 -18.50
C LEU A 105 -6.85 -8.74 -17.83
N GLN A 106 -6.74 -10.06 -17.68
CA GLN A 106 -5.57 -10.70 -17.06
C GLN A 106 -4.28 -10.43 -17.86
N LEU A 107 -4.33 -10.52 -19.20
CA LEU A 107 -3.20 -10.16 -20.08
C LEU A 107 -2.83 -8.67 -20.03
N LEU A 108 -3.75 -7.78 -19.67
CA LEU A 108 -3.44 -6.38 -19.36
C LEU A 108 -2.76 -6.27 -17.98
N GLN A 109 -3.29 -6.95 -16.96
CA GLN A 109 -2.78 -6.93 -15.59
C GLN A 109 -1.36 -7.50 -15.45
N ASP A 110 -1.04 -8.55 -16.20
CA ASP A 110 0.31 -9.12 -16.27
C ASP A 110 1.35 -8.11 -16.80
N ARG A 111 0.94 -7.21 -17.69
CA ARG A 111 1.80 -6.09 -18.14
C ARG A 111 2.00 -5.05 -17.04
N ILE A 112 1.02 -4.84 -16.16
CA ILE A 112 1.15 -3.95 -14.98
C ILE A 112 2.17 -4.53 -13.98
N ALA A 113 2.11 -5.84 -13.72
CA ALA A 113 3.09 -6.53 -12.88
C ALA A 113 4.54 -6.42 -13.41
N ARG A 114 4.69 -6.31 -14.74
CA ARG A 114 5.97 -6.08 -15.44
C ARG A 114 6.34 -4.60 -15.61
N GLY A 115 5.50 -3.67 -15.16
CA GLY A 115 5.79 -2.22 -15.13
C GLY A 115 5.15 -1.36 -16.21
N SER A 116 4.20 -1.87 -16.99
CA SER A 116 3.51 -1.07 -17.99
C SER A 116 2.54 -0.08 -17.35
N THR A 117 2.98 1.17 -17.23
CA THR A 117 2.15 2.31 -16.80
C THR A 117 0.98 2.55 -17.76
N GLN A 118 1.18 2.35 -19.06
CA GLN A 118 0.12 2.41 -20.08
C GLN A 118 -0.97 1.35 -19.84
N ALA A 119 -0.58 0.11 -19.49
CA ALA A 119 -1.55 -0.92 -19.13
C ALA A 119 -2.35 -0.55 -17.87
N HIS A 120 -1.70 0.07 -16.89
CA HIS A 120 -2.34 0.53 -15.65
C HIS A 120 -3.34 1.66 -15.91
N LEU A 121 -3.02 2.62 -16.78
CA LEU A 121 -3.95 3.68 -17.20
C LEU A 121 -5.15 3.11 -17.98
N ALA A 122 -4.92 2.17 -18.90
CA ALA A 122 -5.97 1.54 -19.70
C ALA A 122 -6.90 0.63 -18.87
N GLN A 123 -6.43 0.07 -17.74
CA GLN A 123 -7.17 -0.91 -16.94
C GLN A 123 -8.55 -0.40 -16.52
N ARG A 124 -8.67 0.86 -16.07
CA ARG A 124 -9.96 1.42 -15.64
C ARG A 124 -11.00 1.47 -16.76
N GLN A 125 -10.58 1.77 -17.98
CA GLN A 125 -11.46 1.80 -19.15
C GLN A 125 -11.88 0.38 -19.55
N LEU A 126 -10.93 -0.57 -19.55
CA LEU A 126 -11.22 -1.97 -19.85
C LEU A 126 -12.19 -2.59 -18.83
N LEU A 127 -12.00 -2.32 -17.53
CA LEU A 127 -12.89 -2.79 -16.47
C LEU A 127 -14.34 -2.32 -16.69
N GLY A 128 -14.54 -1.04 -17.00
CA GLY A 128 -15.87 -0.49 -17.30
C GLY A 128 -16.50 -1.08 -18.57
N HIS A 129 -15.70 -1.29 -19.62
CA HIS A 129 -16.17 -1.94 -20.85
C HIS A 129 -16.61 -3.39 -20.62
N ILE A 130 -15.83 -4.16 -19.86
CA ILE A 130 -16.16 -5.54 -19.51
C ILE A 130 -17.43 -5.58 -18.66
N GLU A 131 -17.56 -4.73 -17.62
CA GLU A 131 -18.78 -4.71 -16.78
C GLU A 131 -20.04 -4.42 -17.61
N GLN A 132 -19.98 -3.47 -18.54
CA GLN A 132 -21.09 -3.18 -19.46
C GLN A 132 -21.42 -4.38 -20.36
N ARG A 133 -20.41 -5.06 -20.92
CA ARG A 133 -20.61 -6.26 -21.76
C ARG A 133 -21.19 -7.44 -20.98
N LEU A 134 -20.74 -7.65 -19.74
CA LEU A 134 -21.31 -8.69 -18.87
C LEU A 134 -22.77 -8.36 -18.51
N ILE A 135 -23.09 -7.12 -18.14
CA ILE A 135 -24.48 -6.72 -17.82
C ILE A 135 -25.43 -6.86 -19.01
N ALA A 136 -24.94 -6.71 -20.25
CA ALA A 136 -25.74 -6.77 -21.47
C ALA A 136 -25.89 -8.18 -22.08
N LEU A 137 -25.31 -9.23 -21.48
CA LEU A 137 -25.46 -10.60 -21.96
C LEU A 137 -26.85 -11.18 -21.65
N ASP A 138 -27.30 -12.08 -22.53
CA ASP A 138 -28.51 -12.87 -22.32
C ASP A 138 -28.44 -13.63 -20.98
N PRO A 139 -29.48 -13.54 -20.11
CA PRO A 139 -29.57 -14.30 -18.87
C PRO A 139 -29.23 -15.79 -18.98
N GLU A 140 -29.58 -16.48 -20.08
CA GLU A 140 -29.27 -17.91 -20.25
C GLU A 140 -27.75 -18.18 -20.31
N SER A 141 -26.94 -17.19 -20.68
CA SER A 141 -25.46 -17.27 -20.66
C SER A 141 -24.90 -17.63 -19.28
N TRP A 142 -25.66 -17.38 -18.20
CA TRP A 142 -25.25 -17.62 -16.81
C TRP A 142 -25.58 -19.01 -16.29
N ALA A 143 -26.29 -19.85 -17.07
CA ALA A 143 -26.42 -21.27 -16.79
C ALA A 143 -25.08 -22.01 -16.92
N GLU A 144 -24.16 -21.48 -17.74
CA GLU A 144 -22.82 -22.03 -17.92
C GLU A 144 -21.88 -21.65 -16.76
N ALA A 145 -21.43 -22.65 -16.00
CA ALA A 145 -20.54 -22.45 -14.84
C ALA A 145 -19.22 -21.73 -15.21
N GLU A 146 -18.69 -21.95 -16.42
CA GLU A 146 -17.49 -21.27 -16.91
C GLU A 146 -17.69 -19.74 -17.00
N ASN A 147 -18.88 -19.30 -17.44
CA ASN A 147 -19.23 -17.88 -17.55
C ASN A 147 -19.41 -17.23 -16.17
N VAL A 148 -20.04 -17.93 -15.21
CA VAL A 148 -20.18 -17.44 -13.83
C VAL A 148 -18.81 -17.29 -13.17
N ARG A 149 -17.93 -18.30 -13.30
CA ARG A 149 -16.55 -18.26 -12.75
C ARG A 149 -15.72 -17.15 -13.39
N ALA A 150 -15.88 -16.89 -14.69
CA ALA A 150 -15.25 -15.76 -15.36
C ALA A 150 -15.75 -14.41 -14.81
N ALA A 151 -17.06 -14.22 -14.65
CA ALA A 151 -17.62 -13.00 -14.07
C ALA A 151 -17.18 -12.78 -12.61
N VAL A 152 -17.08 -13.84 -11.81
CA VAL A 152 -16.48 -13.78 -10.46
C VAL A 152 -15.01 -13.39 -10.52
N THR A 153 -14.23 -14.00 -11.43
CA THR A 153 -12.81 -13.68 -11.62
C THR A 153 -12.62 -12.21 -11.98
N PHE A 154 -13.40 -11.70 -12.95
CA PHE A 154 -13.44 -10.29 -13.33
C PHE A 154 -13.71 -9.38 -12.12
N ALA A 155 -14.74 -9.69 -11.35
CA ALA A 155 -15.17 -8.88 -10.22
C ALA A 155 -14.07 -8.86 -9.12
N LEU A 156 -13.53 -10.03 -8.76
CA LEU A 156 -12.44 -10.12 -7.78
C LEU A 156 -11.14 -9.48 -8.27
N ALA A 157 -10.87 -9.46 -9.59
CA ALA A 157 -9.70 -8.84 -10.21
C ALA A 157 -9.78 -7.30 -10.31
N GLY A 158 -10.78 -6.68 -9.69
CA GLY A 158 -10.96 -5.22 -9.63
C GLY A 158 -12.19 -4.68 -10.38
N GLY A 159 -13.04 -5.56 -10.90
CA GLY A 159 -14.37 -5.19 -11.41
C GLY A 159 -15.32 -4.72 -10.32
N GLY A 160 -16.39 -4.03 -10.72
CA GLY A 160 -17.46 -3.62 -9.80
C GLY A 160 -18.36 -4.79 -9.37
N PRO A 161 -19.15 -4.62 -8.29
CA PRO A 161 -20.20 -5.57 -7.91
C PRO A 161 -21.43 -5.52 -8.85
N GLY A 162 -21.49 -4.59 -9.81
CA GLY A 162 -22.66 -4.35 -10.65
C GLY A 162 -23.03 -5.57 -11.50
N ALA A 163 -22.05 -6.13 -12.22
CA ALA A 163 -22.25 -7.36 -13.00
C ALA A 163 -22.76 -8.51 -12.13
N LEU A 164 -22.13 -8.82 -10.99
CA LEU A 164 -22.55 -9.93 -10.12
C LEU A 164 -23.98 -9.76 -9.59
N ARG A 165 -24.42 -8.52 -9.28
CA ARG A 165 -25.82 -8.28 -8.88
C ARG A 165 -26.82 -8.62 -9.98
N VAL A 166 -26.50 -8.31 -11.24
CA VAL A 166 -27.38 -8.62 -12.39
C VAL A 166 -27.39 -10.14 -12.63
N ILE A 167 -26.21 -10.75 -12.65
CA ILE A 167 -26.02 -12.20 -12.83
C ILE A 167 -26.79 -13.00 -11.78
N LEU A 168 -26.67 -12.66 -10.50
CA LEU A 168 -27.40 -13.34 -9.42
C LEU A 168 -28.92 -13.12 -9.49
N ARG A 169 -29.38 -11.92 -9.88
CA ARG A 169 -30.82 -11.65 -10.07
C ARG A 169 -31.45 -12.36 -11.25
N SER A 170 -30.66 -12.85 -12.22
CA SER A 170 -31.18 -13.61 -13.35
C SER A 170 -31.86 -14.93 -12.93
N GLY A 171 -31.50 -15.48 -11.76
CA GLY A 171 -31.92 -16.81 -11.32
C GLY A 171 -31.30 -17.97 -12.11
N LYS A 172 -30.39 -17.69 -13.07
CA LYS A 172 -29.79 -18.69 -13.96
C LYS A 172 -28.48 -19.29 -13.45
N VAL A 173 -27.88 -18.71 -12.41
CA VAL A 173 -26.64 -19.21 -11.81
C VAL A 173 -26.84 -20.60 -11.20
N PRO A 174 -26.10 -21.64 -11.65
CA PRO A 174 -26.18 -22.99 -11.09
C PRO A 174 -25.95 -22.99 -9.58
N GLU A 175 -26.70 -23.82 -8.85
CA GLU A 175 -26.63 -23.91 -7.39
C GLU A 175 -25.20 -24.14 -6.88
N THR A 176 -24.40 -24.94 -7.60
CA THR A 176 -22.99 -25.19 -7.31
C THR A 176 -22.10 -23.95 -7.36
N GLU A 177 -22.45 -22.95 -8.18
CA GLU A 177 -21.70 -21.70 -8.35
C GLU A 177 -22.25 -20.55 -7.48
N GLN A 178 -23.46 -20.69 -6.91
CA GLN A 178 -24.06 -19.64 -6.08
C GLN A 178 -23.20 -19.26 -4.85
N PRO A 179 -22.58 -20.19 -4.08
CA PRO A 179 -21.71 -19.82 -2.97
C PRO A 179 -20.53 -18.96 -3.41
N LEU A 180 -19.93 -19.28 -4.56
CA LEU A 180 -18.82 -18.53 -5.13
C LEU A 180 -19.25 -17.12 -5.55
N ALA A 181 -20.36 -17.00 -6.29
CA ALA A 181 -20.87 -15.72 -6.78
C ALA A 181 -21.38 -14.80 -5.65
N LEU A 182 -22.14 -15.36 -4.69
CA LEU A 182 -22.61 -14.62 -3.51
C LEU A 182 -21.45 -14.21 -2.60
N GLY A 183 -20.47 -15.09 -2.38
CA GLY A 183 -19.29 -14.80 -1.57
C GLY A 183 -18.41 -13.71 -2.17
N ALA A 184 -18.22 -13.72 -3.49
CA ALA A 184 -17.51 -12.67 -4.22
C ALA A 184 -18.25 -11.32 -4.17
N LEU A 185 -19.59 -11.32 -4.34
CA LEU A 185 -20.40 -10.12 -4.19
C LEU A 185 -20.31 -9.55 -2.76
N ALA A 186 -20.45 -10.40 -1.74
CA ALA A 186 -20.32 -10.00 -0.34
C ALA A 186 -18.93 -9.42 -0.02
N TYR A 187 -17.86 -9.97 -0.59
CA TYR A 187 -16.50 -9.43 -0.46
C TYR A 187 -16.39 -8.02 -1.04
N LEU A 188 -16.88 -7.80 -2.26
CA LEU A 188 -16.85 -6.51 -2.95
C LEU A 188 -17.74 -5.45 -2.28
N GLU A 189 -18.79 -5.88 -1.58
CA GLU A 189 -19.69 -5.00 -0.81
C GLU A 189 -19.26 -4.84 0.67
N GLY A 190 -18.06 -5.31 1.04
CA GLY A 190 -17.50 -5.13 2.39
C GLY A 190 -18.14 -6.00 3.49
N ARG A 191 -19.01 -6.96 3.14
CA ARG A 191 -19.66 -7.88 4.08
C ARG A 191 -18.73 -9.05 4.44
N GLU A 192 -17.60 -8.73 5.06
CA GLU A 192 -16.48 -9.66 5.34
C GLU A 192 -16.94 -11.00 5.97
N ARG A 193 -17.87 -10.97 6.95
CA ARG A 193 -18.37 -12.19 7.62
C ARG A 193 -19.13 -13.12 6.68
N GLU A 194 -20.01 -12.55 5.84
CA GLU A 194 -20.79 -13.30 4.86
C GLU A 194 -19.89 -13.85 3.75
N ALA A 195 -18.98 -13.01 3.25
CA ALA A 195 -17.98 -13.40 2.26
C ALA A 195 -17.14 -14.59 2.77
N ARG A 196 -16.67 -14.54 4.02
CA ARG A 196 -15.95 -15.65 4.64
C ARG A 196 -16.83 -16.90 4.76
N ALA A 197 -18.07 -16.77 5.25
CA ALA A 197 -18.97 -17.91 5.41
C ALA A 197 -19.29 -18.61 4.08
N LYS A 198 -19.35 -17.88 2.96
CA LYS A 198 -19.60 -18.43 1.62
C LYS A 198 -18.34 -18.96 0.93
N LEU A 199 -17.20 -18.30 1.09
CA LEU A 199 -15.96 -18.66 0.36
C LEU A 199 -15.04 -19.63 1.11
N ALA A 200 -15.12 -19.76 2.44
CA ALA A 200 -14.13 -20.54 3.21
C ALA A 200 -14.14 -22.05 2.90
N GLY A 201 -15.26 -22.61 2.45
CA GLY A 201 -15.38 -24.02 2.07
C GLY A 201 -14.89 -24.36 0.65
N ILE A 202 -14.53 -23.36 -0.16
CA ILE A 202 -14.12 -23.56 -1.56
C ILE A 202 -12.58 -23.69 -1.61
N ASP A 203 -12.04 -24.87 -1.91
CA ASP A 203 -10.59 -25.04 -2.13
C ASP A 203 -10.18 -24.39 -3.47
N PRO A 204 -9.28 -23.38 -3.47
CA PRO A 204 -8.79 -22.80 -4.72
C PRO A 204 -8.16 -23.80 -5.69
N ARG A 205 -7.63 -24.94 -5.20
CA ARG A 205 -6.99 -25.96 -6.04
C ARG A 205 -7.95 -26.68 -6.99
N THR A 206 -9.24 -26.70 -6.69
CA THR A 206 -10.26 -27.34 -7.55
C THR A 206 -10.85 -26.36 -8.57
N MET A 207 -10.49 -25.08 -8.51
CA MET A 207 -10.96 -24.04 -9.43
C MET A 207 -10.12 -23.98 -10.71
N PRO A 208 -10.69 -23.52 -11.84
CA PRO A 208 -9.91 -23.26 -13.05
C PRO A 208 -8.79 -22.25 -12.81
N ALA A 209 -7.65 -22.42 -13.49
CA ALA A 209 -6.43 -21.62 -13.27
C ALA A 209 -6.65 -20.09 -13.28
N GLY A 210 -7.54 -19.59 -14.15
CA GLY A 210 -7.89 -18.18 -14.23
C GLY A 210 -8.55 -17.61 -12.95
N LEU A 211 -9.23 -18.43 -12.16
CA LEU A 211 -9.88 -18.07 -10.90
C LEU A 211 -9.05 -18.46 -9.68
N ALA A 212 -8.36 -19.60 -9.73
CA ALA A 212 -7.75 -20.28 -8.59
C ALA A 212 -6.85 -19.37 -7.74
N GLY A 213 -5.86 -18.70 -8.37
CA GLY A 213 -4.99 -17.76 -7.65
C GLY A 213 -5.73 -16.53 -7.09
N GLN A 214 -6.73 -16.01 -7.81
CA GLN A 214 -7.51 -14.85 -7.39
C GLN A 214 -8.42 -15.17 -6.20
N LEU A 215 -9.00 -16.38 -6.16
CA LEU A 215 -9.79 -16.86 -5.02
C LEU A 215 -8.91 -17.02 -3.78
N ALA A 216 -7.73 -17.65 -3.90
CA ALA A 216 -6.79 -17.79 -2.79
C ALA A 216 -6.34 -16.42 -2.23
N LEU A 217 -6.03 -15.46 -3.11
CA LEU A 217 -5.69 -14.08 -2.75
C LEU A 217 -6.86 -13.31 -2.09
N THR A 218 -8.10 -13.66 -2.41
CA THR A 218 -9.32 -13.09 -1.81
C THR A 218 -9.56 -13.68 -0.43
N GLN A 219 -9.53 -15.01 -0.30
CA GLN A 219 -9.67 -15.71 0.98
C GLN A 219 -8.58 -15.29 1.97
N SER A 220 -7.34 -15.07 1.53
CA SER A 220 -6.27 -14.61 2.42
C SER A 220 -6.59 -13.26 3.06
N ALA A 221 -7.19 -12.33 2.29
CA ALA A 221 -7.59 -11.02 2.80
C ALA A 221 -8.72 -11.13 3.84
N LEU A 222 -9.66 -12.06 3.63
CA LEU A 222 -10.72 -12.38 4.60
C LEU A 222 -10.22 -13.08 5.86
N MET A 223 -9.01 -13.66 5.87
CA MET A 223 -8.45 -14.41 7.00
C MET A 223 -7.33 -13.68 7.76
N VAL A 224 -6.70 -12.66 7.19
CA VAL A 224 -5.45 -12.06 7.73
C VAL A 224 -5.55 -11.56 9.18
N ARG A 225 -6.71 -11.09 9.62
CA ARG A 225 -6.94 -10.61 11.00
C ARG A 225 -7.07 -11.72 12.03
N ASP A 226 -7.80 -12.79 11.69
CA ASP A 226 -8.25 -13.79 12.66
C ASP A 226 -7.45 -15.10 12.58
N ALA A 227 -6.81 -15.35 11.43
CA ALA A 227 -5.99 -16.53 11.16
C ALA A 227 -4.80 -16.15 10.26
N PRO A 228 -3.82 -15.38 10.76
CA PRO A 228 -2.69 -14.88 9.95
C PRO A 228 -1.85 -16.00 9.34
N VAL A 229 -1.64 -17.12 10.05
CA VAL A 229 -0.96 -18.32 9.51
C VAL A 229 -1.71 -18.87 8.30
N LYS A 230 -3.04 -18.99 8.39
CA LYS A 230 -3.86 -19.46 7.26
C LYS A 230 -3.89 -18.49 6.09
N SER A 231 -3.83 -17.19 6.39
CA SER A 231 -3.66 -16.15 5.36
C SER A 231 -2.32 -16.29 4.63
N LEU A 232 -1.22 -16.61 5.33
CA LEU A 232 0.08 -16.90 4.70
C LEU A 232 0.02 -18.12 3.79
N GLU A 233 -0.55 -19.24 4.24
CA GLU A 233 -0.76 -20.44 3.40
C GLU A 233 -1.54 -20.13 2.11
N LEU A 234 -2.62 -19.34 2.21
CA LEU A 234 -3.43 -18.94 1.06
C LEU A 234 -2.69 -18.00 0.11
N LEU A 235 -1.83 -17.12 0.64
CA LEU A 235 -0.97 -16.27 -0.18
C LEU A 235 0.16 -17.09 -0.84
N ASP A 236 0.67 -18.15 -0.21
CA ASP A 236 1.63 -19.07 -0.81
C ASP A 236 0.97 -19.83 -1.96
N LEU A 237 -0.24 -20.35 -1.71
CA LEU A 237 -1.06 -21.02 -2.72
C LEU A 237 -1.37 -20.09 -3.91
N ALA A 238 -1.71 -18.82 -3.68
CA ALA A 238 -1.94 -17.84 -4.74
C ALA A 238 -0.71 -17.64 -5.66
N ARG A 239 0.51 -17.65 -5.09
CA ARG A 239 1.78 -17.55 -5.85
C ARG A 239 2.06 -18.81 -6.67
N LEU A 240 1.75 -20.00 -6.12
CA LEU A 240 1.89 -21.28 -6.82
C LEU A 240 0.89 -21.44 -7.96
N LEU A 241 -0.34 -20.94 -7.80
CA LEU A 241 -1.42 -21.08 -8.78
C LEU A 241 -1.36 -20.06 -9.93
N ALA A 242 -0.74 -18.89 -9.71
CA ALA A 242 -0.70 -17.81 -10.70
C ALA A 242 0.69 -17.15 -10.85
N PRO A 243 1.77 -17.92 -11.07
CA PRO A 243 3.13 -17.39 -11.16
C PRO A 243 3.32 -16.47 -12.38
N GLY A 244 4.03 -15.36 -12.19
CA GLY A 244 4.38 -14.39 -13.24
C GLY A 244 3.28 -13.38 -13.56
N THR A 245 2.18 -13.43 -12.80
CA THR A 245 0.99 -12.58 -12.95
C THR A 245 0.93 -11.48 -11.88
N LEU A 246 -0.04 -10.58 -12.00
CA LEU A 246 -0.35 -9.60 -10.96
C LEU A 246 -0.85 -10.23 -9.65
N VAL A 247 -1.34 -11.48 -9.68
CA VAL A 247 -1.75 -12.22 -8.47
C VAL A 247 -0.53 -12.61 -7.64
N GLU A 248 0.56 -13.09 -8.26
CA GLU A 248 1.82 -13.38 -7.55
C GLU A 248 2.42 -12.11 -6.93
N GLU A 249 2.43 -10.99 -7.67
CA GLU A 249 2.89 -9.68 -7.19
C GLU A 249 2.12 -9.26 -5.94
N GLY A 250 0.78 -9.26 -6.03
CA GLY A 250 -0.10 -8.85 -4.95
C GLY A 250 -0.01 -9.77 -3.75
N ALA A 251 0.19 -11.07 -3.98
CA ALA A 251 0.36 -12.06 -2.92
C ALA A 251 1.69 -11.87 -2.18
N LEU A 252 2.83 -11.78 -2.89
CA LEU A 252 4.15 -11.49 -2.29
C LEU A 252 4.12 -10.20 -1.48
N ARG A 253 3.61 -9.12 -2.07
CA ARG A 253 3.52 -7.81 -1.43
C ARG A 253 2.67 -7.83 -0.16
N ARG A 254 1.62 -8.66 -0.09
CA ARG A 254 0.85 -8.86 1.13
C ARG A 254 1.60 -9.72 2.15
N GLN A 255 2.20 -10.85 1.74
CA GLN A 255 2.93 -11.73 2.66
C GLN A 255 4.04 -10.98 3.41
N ILE A 256 4.84 -10.19 2.71
CA ILE A 256 5.97 -9.44 3.30
C ILE A 256 5.51 -8.63 4.51
N PHE A 257 4.36 -7.96 4.44
CA PHE A 257 3.84 -7.19 5.57
C PHE A 257 3.15 -8.02 6.66
N VAL A 258 2.54 -9.17 6.33
CA VAL A 258 2.00 -10.10 7.34
C VAL A 258 3.13 -10.77 8.12
N VAL A 259 4.19 -11.19 7.43
CA VAL A 259 5.39 -11.77 8.03
C VAL A 259 6.14 -10.73 8.87
N ALA A 260 6.27 -9.48 8.39
CA ALA A 260 6.84 -8.39 9.18
C ALA A 260 6.08 -8.12 10.49
N GLN A 261 4.75 -8.25 10.49
CA GLN A 261 3.93 -8.12 11.71
C GLN A 261 4.10 -9.31 12.66
N GLY A 262 4.42 -10.49 12.15
CA GLY A 262 4.69 -11.70 12.94
C GLY A 262 6.13 -11.85 13.44
N GLY A 263 7.04 -10.93 13.08
CA GLY A 263 8.44 -10.94 13.54
C GLY A 263 9.36 -11.97 12.87
N ASP A 264 8.91 -12.75 11.88
CA ASP A 264 9.73 -13.75 11.20
C ASP A 264 10.67 -13.10 10.17
N ALA A 265 11.82 -12.64 10.66
CA ALA A 265 12.81 -11.91 9.86
C ALA A 265 13.41 -12.75 8.71
N ARG A 266 13.56 -14.07 8.89
CA ARG A 266 14.12 -14.96 7.85
C ARG A 266 13.15 -15.10 6.67
N ARG A 267 11.86 -15.31 6.95
CA ARG A 267 10.84 -15.37 5.90
C ARG A 267 10.58 -14.01 5.28
N PHE A 268 10.65 -12.92 6.06
CA PHE A 268 10.54 -11.55 5.53
C PHE A 268 11.59 -11.30 4.44
N GLU A 269 12.84 -11.61 4.74
CA GLU A 269 13.96 -11.47 3.82
C GLU A 269 13.78 -12.31 2.55
N ALA A 270 13.47 -13.61 2.68
CA ALA A 270 13.32 -14.50 1.53
C ALA A 270 12.22 -14.01 0.56
N LEU A 271 11.10 -13.53 1.11
CA LEU A 271 10.01 -12.95 0.32
C LEU A 271 10.38 -11.60 -0.31
N ALA A 272 11.12 -10.76 0.42
CA ALA A 272 11.59 -9.47 -0.07
C ALA A 272 12.57 -9.63 -1.25
N ILE A 273 13.54 -10.55 -1.14
CA ILE A 273 14.46 -10.94 -2.22
C ILE A 273 13.66 -11.37 -3.46
N GLN A 274 12.67 -12.27 -3.30
CA GLN A 274 11.85 -12.72 -4.44
C GLN A 274 11.07 -11.56 -5.08
N TYR A 275 10.45 -10.68 -4.28
CA TYR A 275 9.70 -9.54 -4.80
C TYR A 275 10.62 -8.55 -5.52
N LEU A 276 11.76 -8.19 -4.92
CA LEU A 276 12.71 -7.24 -5.50
C LEU A 276 13.32 -7.80 -6.79
N ARG A 277 13.73 -9.07 -6.83
CA ARG A 277 14.22 -9.72 -8.07
C ARG A 277 13.19 -9.74 -9.19
N ARG A 278 11.96 -10.17 -8.89
CA ARG A 278 10.94 -10.54 -9.90
C ARG A 278 9.98 -9.41 -10.27
N PHE A 279 9.70 -8.50 -9.34
CA PHE A 279 8.69 -7.44 -9.47
C PHE A 279 9.23 -6.02 -9.22
N ARG A 280 10.56 -5.80 -9.20
CA ARG A 280 11.19 -4.44 -9.14
C ARG A 280 10.66 -3.41 -10.13
N ARG A 281 10.14 -3.84 -11.29
CA ARG A 281 9.56 -2.95 -12.30
C ARG A 281 8.04 -2.78 -12.18
N SER A 282 7.35 -3.56 -11.33
CA SER A 282 5.89 -3.46 -11.10
C SER A 282 5.47 -2.02 -10.86
N VAL A 283 4.31 -1.61 -11.39
CA VAL A 283 3.73 -0.28 -11.14
C VAL A 283 3.50 -0.05 -9.63
N TYR A 284 3.31 -1.12 -8.84
CA TYR A 284 3.14 -1.06 -7.39
C TYR A 284 4.46 -1.02 -6.60
N ALA A 285 5.62 -1.23 -7.24
CA ALA A 285 6.92 -1.31 -6.58
C ALA A 285 7.30 -0.02 -5.84
N GLY A 286 6.94 1.16 -6.36
CA GLY A 286 7.23 2.45 -5.71
C GLY A 286 6.56 2.57 -4.33
N ASN A 287 5.26 2.30 -4.23
CA ASN A 287 4.55 2.30 -2.95
C ASN A 287 5.01 1.15 -2.03
N PHE A 288 5.34 -0.01 -2.60
CA PHE A 288 5.92 -1.10 -1.83
C PHE A 288 7.22 -0.67 -1.15
N ARG A 289 8.17 -0.06 -1.88
CA ARG A 289 9.47 0.39 -1.35
C ARG A 289 9.33 1.34 -0.15
N GLN A 290 8.44 2.32 -0.25
CA GLN A 290 8.14 3.25 0.87
C GLN A 290 7.67 2.50 2.12
N ARG A 291 6.71 1.57 1.96
CA ARG A 291 6.19 0.77 3.09
C ARG A 291 7.19 -0.25 3.61
N PHE A 292 8.02 -0.80 2.73
CA PHE A 292 9.06 -1.78 3.03
C PHE A 292 10.15 -1.17 3.93
N ALA A 293 10.63 0.04 3.59
CA ALA A 293 11.59 0.76 4.42
C ALA A 293 11.11 0.96 5.87
N GLY A 294 9.84 1.34 6.05
CA GLY A 294 9.23 1.46 7.37
C GLY A 294 8.99 0.11 8.06
N ALA A 295 8.80 -0.99 7.33
CA ALA A 295 8.63 -2.33 7.91
C ALA A 295 9.97 -2.90 8.41
N LEU A 296 11.04 -2.74 7.63
CA LEU A 296 12.40 -3.17 7.96
C LEU A 296 12.88 -2.60 9.30
N THR A 297 12.58 -1.33 9.58
CA THR A 297 13.01 -0.63 10.81
C THR A 297 12.22 -1.03 12.06
N ARG A 298 11.01 -1.60 11.89
CA ARG A 298 10.22 -2.19 12.99
C ARG A 298 10.51 -3.66 13.24
N LEU A 299 10.99 -4.38 12.24
CA LEU A 299 11.29 -5.80 12.36
C LEU A 299 12.48 -6.01 13.32
N ASP A 300 12.29 -6.89 14.29
CA ASP A 300 13.34 -7.27 15.22
C ASP A 300 14.28 -8.30 14.57
N PHE A 301 15.57 -8.06 14.70
CA PHE A 301 16.65 -8.91 14.22
C PHE A 301 17.58 -9.17 15.41
N ASP A 302 18.22 -10.34 15.45
CA ASP A 302 19.12 -10.76 16.55
C ASP A 302 20.22 -9.74 16.88
N SER A 303 20.63 -8.92 15.90
CA SER A 303 21.52 -7.76 16.08
C SER A 303 21.37 -6.76 14.93
N ASP A 304 21.83 -5.52 15.14
CA ASP A 304 21.95 -4.52 14.07
C ASP A 304 22.87 -4.99 12.94
N ARG A 305 23.92 -5.78 13.23
CA ARG A 305 24.76 -6.44 12.22
C ARG A 305 23.96 -7.42 11.36
N THR A 306 23.09 -8.23 11.97
CA THR A 306 22.21 -9.16 11.26
C THR A 306 21.21 -8.40 10.38
N ARG A 307 20.64 -7.29 10.87
CA ARG A 307 19.76 -6.40 10.08
C ARG A 307 20.50 -5.82 8.87
N ILE A 308 21.72 -5.32 9.07
CA ILE A 308 22.57 -4.75 8.01
C ILE A 308 22.88 -5.79 6.93
N ALA A 309 23.38 -6.97 7.30
CA ALA A 309 23.71 -8.03 6.35
C ALA A 309 22.47 -8.61 5.63
N SER A 310 21.28 -8.48 6.23
CA SER A 310 20.02 -8.79 5.57
C SER A 310 19.59 -7.70 4.59
N LEU A 311 19.72 -6.43 5.00
CA LEU A 311 19.42 -5.28 4.15
C LEU A 311 20.26 -5.27 2.88
N GLU A 312 21.57 -5.53 2.98
CA GLU A 312 22.46 -5.67 1.81
C GLU A 312 21.94 -6.74 0.84
N ARG A 313 21.70 -7.97 1.31
CA ARG A 313 21.21 -9.09 0.49
C ARG A 313 19.86 -8.82 -0.17
N MET A 314 18.95 -8.14 0.52
CA MET A 314 17.67 -7.73 -0.08
C MET A 314 17.83 -6.65 -1.15
N LEU A 315 18.73 -5.69 -0.94
CA LEU A 315 18.92 -4.54 -1.81
C LEU A 315 19.84 -4.81 -3.01
N ASP A 316 20.66 -5.86 -2.95
CA ASP A 316 21.49 -6.28 -4.08
C ASP A 316 20.68 -6.80 -5.29
N GLU A 317 19.41 -7.14 -5.09
CA GLU A 317 18.45 -7.56 -6.13
C GLU A 317 17.94 -6.43 -7.04
N ILE A 318 18.28 -5.17 -6.74
CA ILE A 318 17.88 -3.99 -7.53
C ILE A 318 19.06 -3.16 -8.02
N GLU A 319 18.81 -2.48 -9.13
CA GLU A 319 19.75 -1.63 -9.86
C GLU A 319 20.28 -0.49 -8.97
N PRO A 320 21.53 0.00 -9.19
CA PRO A 320 22.20 0.93 -8.27
C PRO A 320 21.40 2.18 -7.88
N GLU A 321 20.66 2.76 -8.83
CA GLU A 321 19.81 3.94 -8.61
C GLU A 321 18.62 3.59 -7.71
N GLY A 322 17.94 2.47 -7.98
CA GLY A 322 16.85 1.99 -7.14
C GLY A 322 17.33 1.54 -5.75
N ARG A 323 18.57 1.04 -5.67
CA ARG A 323 19.25 0.66 -4.43
C ARG A 323 19.53 1.87 -3.55
N ARG A 324 20.12 2.92 -4.13
CA ARG A 324 20.34 4.24 -3.52
C ARG A 324 19.04 4.82 -2.98
N ASP A 325 17.99 4.86 -3.80
CA ASP A 325 16.70 5.46 -3.42
C ASP A 325 16.04 4.69 -2.28
N LEU A 326 16.18 3.36 -2.25
CA LEU A 326 15.66 2.55 -1.14
C LEU A 326 16.52 2.67 0.12
N TYR A 327 17.84 2.81 0.02
CA TYR A 327 18.69 3.16 1.15
C TYR A 327 18.31 4.53 1.75
N LEU A 328 17.98 5.54 0.93
CA LEU A 328 17.48 6.84 1.42
C LEU A 328 16.15 6.70 2.17
N LEU A 329 15.21 5.90 1.66
CA LEU A 329 13.94 5.61 2.34
C LEU A 329 14.17 4.90 3.68
N VAL A 330 15.08 3.93 3.74
CA VAL A 330 15.45 3.22 4.99
C VAL A 330 16.16 4.16 5.97
N ALA A 331 17.02 5.05 5.48
CA ALA A 331 17.70 6.04 6.31
C ALA A 331 16.69 6.98 6.99
N ARG A 332 15.77 7.55 6.21
CA ARG A 332 14.66 8.39 6.69
C ARG A 332 13.79 7.66 7.71
N ALA A 333 13.32 6.46 7.37
CA ALA A 333 12.50 5.64 8.28
C ALA A 333 13.25 5.21 9.55
N GLY A 334 14.58 5.10 9.49
CA GLY A 334 15.44 4.81 10.63
C GLY A 334 15.50 5.98 11.61
N LEU A 335 15.66 7.22 11.11
CA LEU A 335 15.62 8.42 11.93
C LEU A 335 14.26 8.59 12.62
N GLU A 336 13.17 8.45 11.87
CA GLU A 336 11.80 8.59 12.37
C GLU A 336 11.43 7.57 13.46
N GLN A 337 12.12 6.42 13.50
CA GLN A 337 11.91 5.37 14.49
C GLN A 337 13.05 5.26 15.53
N GLY A 338 13.98 6.23 15.57
CA GLY A 338 15.13 6.22 16.49
C GLY A 338 16.14 5.08 16.25
N ARG A 339 16.06 4.36 15.13
CA ARG A 339 16.98 3.26 14.74
C ARG A 339 18.29 3.85 14.18
N ARG A 340 19.03 4.58 15.01
CA ARG A 340 20.25 5.37 14.69
C ARG A 340 21.25 4.62 13.79
N GLU A 341 21.59 3.38 14.11
CA GLU A 341 22.59 2.62 13.35
C GLU A 341 22.10 2.22 11.95
N THR A 342 20.82 1.87 11.84
CA THR A 342 20.17 1.58 10.55
C THR A 342 20.09 2.85 9.69
N ALA A 343 19.83 4.01 10.31
CA ALA A 343 19.83 5.30 9.63
C ALA A 343 21.22 5.67 9.09
N LEU A 344 22.25 5.59 9.95
CA LEU A 344 23.64 5.89 9.60
C LEU A 344 24.16 4.98 8.48
N PHE A 345 24.02 3.66 8.63
CA PHE A 345 24.45 2.69 7.62
C PHE A 345 23.79 2.95 6.27
N SER A 346 22.47 3.15 6.26
CA SER A 346 21.72 3.33 5.02
C SER A 346 22.04 4.67 4.36
N ALA A 347 22.27 5.73 5.14
CA ALA A 347 22.71 7.01 4.61
C ALA A 347 24.12 6.91 3.97
N GLU A 348 25.06 6.22 4.61
CA GLU A 348 26.41 6.01 4.05
C GLU A 348 26.39 5.16 2.77
N ARG A 349 25.55 4.12 2.70
CA ARG A 349 25.36 3.32 1.46
C ARG A 349 24.63 4.09 0.35
N ALA A 350 23.65 4.92 0.68
CA ALA A 350 23.06 5.84 -0.29
C ALA A 350 24.09 6.84 -0.83
N MET A 351 24.95 7.39 0.02
CA MET A 351 25.99 8.34 -0.36
C MET A 351 27.00 7.73 -1.34
N GLY A 352 27.48 6.51 -1.07
CA GLY A 352 28.41 5.80 -1.96
C GLY A 352 27.82 5.38 -3.32
N LEU A 353 26.49 5.42 -3.47
CA LEU A 353 25.77 5.15 -4.72
C LEU A 353 25.26 6.42 -5.41
N ALA A 354 25.52 7.60 -4.84
CA ALA A 354 25.08 8.89 -5.37
C ALA A 354 26.25 9.63 -6.04
N ALA A 355 25.96 10.41 -7.09
CA ALA A 355 26.93 11.35 -7.62
C ALA A 355 27.17 12.48 -6.58
N PRO A 356 28.41 12.96 -6.36
CA PRO A 356 28.74 13.83 -5.22
C PRO A 356 27.85 15.06 -5.02
N ASP A 357 27.52 15.74 -6.12
CA ASP A 357 26.75 16.99 -6.15
C ASP A 357 25.27 16.78 -6.50
N SER A 358 24.76 15.56 -6.36
CA SER A 358 23.36 15.22 -6.63
C SER A 358 22.46 15.39 -5.40
N GLN A 359 21.16 15.67 -5.61
CA GLN A 359 20.16 15.73 -4.54
C GLN A 359 20.18 14.46 -3.65
N PRO A 360 20.28 13.21 -4.17
CA PRO A 360 20.46 12.03 -3.34
C PRO A 360 21.69 12.06 -2.42
N ALA A 361 22.81 12.65 -2.85
CA ALA A 361 24.00 12.82 -1.99
C ALA A 361 23.76 13.88 -0.89
N ALA A 362 23.05 14.96 -1.20
CA ALA A 362 22.64 15.95 -0.19
C ALA A 362 21.68 15.35 0.85
N GLN A 363 20.69 14.56 0.42
CA GLN A 363 19.79 13.81 1.32
C GLN A 363 20.54 12.79 2.17
N ALA A 364 21.49 12.05 1.58
CA ALA A 364 22.35 11.14 2.34
C ALA A 364 23.19 11.87 3.40
N ARG A 365 23.77 13.04 3.05
CA ARG A 365 24.50 13.89 4.01
C ARG A 365 23.60 14.38 5.14
N LEU A 366 22.38 14.83 4.85
CA LEU A 366 21.37 15.21 5.83
C LEU A 366 21.04 14.06 6.80
N TYR A 367 20.67 12.89 6.27
CA TYR A 367 20.27 11.76 7.10
C TYR A 367 21.43 11.22 7.95
N ARG A 368 22.64 11.21 7.40
CA ARG A 368 23.88 10.87 8.11
C ARG A 368 24.13 11.85 9.26
N GLY A 369 24.13 13.16 8.99
CA GLY A 369 24.34 14.19 10.01
C GLY A 369 23.33 14.10 11.15
N ALA A 370 22.04 13.92 10.82
CA ALA A 370 20.97 13.72 11.81
C ALA A 370 21.14 12.44 12.66
N ALA A 371 21.73 11.37 12.12
CA ALA A 371 22.05 10.17 12.90
C ALA A 371 23.30 10.35 13.79
N LEU A 372 24.24 11.22 13.41
CA LEU A 372 25.51 11.42 14.12
C LEU A 372 25.43 12.39 15.29
N ILE A 373 24.55 13.39 15.26
CA ILE A 373 24.33 14.31 16.41
C ILE A 373 23.81 13.60 17.67
N VAL A 374 23.32 12.36 17.54
CA VAL A 374 22.87 11.49 18.64
C VAL A 374 23.72 10.22 18.78
N ALA A 375 24.92 10.21 18.18
CA ALA A 375 25.89 9.12 18.30
C ALA A 375 27.05 9.52 19.24
N ASP A 376 27.37 8.62 20.17
CA ASP A 376 28.44 8.83 21.15
C ASP A 376 29.78 9.14 20.47
N GLY A 377 30.45 10.21 20.91
CA GLY A 377 31.73 10.66 20.37
C GLY A 377 31.69 11.24 18.93
N ARG A 378 30.53 11.30 18.26
CA ARG A 378 30.41 11.79 16.87
C ARG A 378 29.51 13.01 16.68
N PHE A 379 29.11 13.65 17.79
CA PHE A 379 28.27 14.84 17.79
C PHE A 379 28.80 15.94 16.85
N GLU A 380 30.07 16.33 16.99
CA GLU A 380 30.68 17.45 16.26
C GLU A 380 30.73 17.20 14.75
N GLU A 381 31.04 15.96 14.35
CA GLU A 381 31.02 15.53 12.94
C GLU A 381 29.61 15.66 12.36
N GLY A 382 28.58 15.22 13.10
CA GLY A 382 27.19 15.34 12.69
C GLY A 382 26.73 16.80 12.61
N TYR A 383 27.13 17.63 13.57
CA TYR A 383 26.72 19.02 13.66
C TYR A 383 27.28 19.88 12.54
N GLU A 384 28.59 19.82 12.27
CA GLU A 384 29.18 20.56 11.15
C GLU A 384 28.69 20.04 9.78
N ALA A 385 28.47 18.72 9.65
CA ALA A 385 27.87 18.15 8.44
C ALA A 385 26.46 18.69 8.18
N LEU A 386 25.64 18.91 9.21
CA LEU A 386 24.33 19.55 9.07
C LEU A 386 24.44 21.06 8.81
N ARG A 387 25.38 21.76 9.47
CA ARG A 387 25.57 23.21 9.34
C ARG A 387 26.02 23.63 7.94
N GLY A 388 26.71 22.74 7.22
CA GLY A 388 27.14 22.93 5.83
C GLY A 388 26.08 22.63 4.76
N LEU A 389 24.83 22.34 5.12
CA LEU A 389 23.75 22.04 4.16
C LEU A 389 22.86 23.27 3.91
N GLU A 390 22.61 23.57 2.64
CA GLU A 390 21.71 24.66 2.25
C GLU A 390 20.26 24.20 2.24
N ARG A 391 19.41 24.87 3.03
CA ARG A 391 17.97 24.56 3.16
C ARG A 391 17.21 24.62 1.83
N ALA A 392 17.71 25.37 0.86
CA ALA A 392 17.10 25.54 -0.46
C ALA A 392 17.23 24.29 -1.36
N ASP A 393 18.20 23.40 -1.10
CA ASP A 393 18.46 22.19 -1.89
C ASP A 393 17.45 21.06 -1.62
N PHE A 394 16.60 21.22 -0.59
CA PHE A 394 15.74 20.17 -0.06
C PHE A 394 14.27 20.38 -0.39
N VAL A 395 13.57 19.26 -0.60
CA VAL A 395 12.10 19.23 -0.56
C VAL A 395 11.61 19.63 0.85
N PRO A 396 10.40 20.19 1.01
CA PRO A 396 9.94 20.74 2.29
C PRO A 396 10.13 19.80 3.49
N THR A 397 9.82 18.51 3.33
CA THR A 397 9.92 17.48 4.38
C THR A 397 11.37 17.21 4.84
N ASP A 398 12.37 17.47 3.99
CA ASP A 398 13.79 17.33 4.32
C ASP A 398 14.38 18.66 4.83
N ALA A 399 13.90 19.80 4.34
CA ALA A 399 14.21 21.11 4.91
C ALA A 399 13.74 21.21 6.38
N GLU A 400 12.52 20.73 6.67
CA GLU A 400 11.99 20.61 8.04
C GLU A 400 12.83 19.65 8.90
N LEU A 401 13.35 18.56 8.34
CA LEU A 401 14.23 17.64 9.05
C LEU A 401 15.59 18.28 9.38
N LEU A 402 16.16 19.08 8.47
CA LEU A 402 17.38 19.86 8.71
C LEU A 402 17.17 20.88 9.83
N ASP A 403 16.08 21.65 9.77
CA ASP A 403 15.70 22.62 10.80
C ASP A 403 15.54 21.93 12.17
N ALA A 404 14.88 20.76 12.21
CA ALA A 404 14.68 19.96 13.41
C ALA A 404 16.00 19.38 13.95
N ALA A 405 16.84 18.78 13.10
CA ALA A 405 18.11 18.19 13.51
C ALA A 405 19.08 19.25 14.08
N LEU A 406 19.17 20.41 13.44
CA LEU A 406 19.94 21.56 13.96
C LEU A 406 19.37 22.08 15.30
N SER A 407 18.04 22.04 15.49
CA SER A 407 17.41 22.39 16.76
C SER A 407 17.76 21.41 17.87
N THR A 408 17.64 20.10 17.61
CA THR A 408 18.03 19.03 18.53
C THR A 408 19.50 19.13 18.91
N ALA A 409 20.40 19.38 17.94
CA ALA A 409 21.83 19.52 18.21
C ALA A 409 22.14 20.71 19.14
N ARG A 410 21.44 21.85 18.99
CA ARG A 410 21.55 22.98 19.91
C ARG A 410 21.07 22.61 21.32
N GLN A 411 19.98 21.84 21.44
CA GLN A 411 19.47 21.38 22.73
C GLN A 411 20.43 20.39 23.42
N ILE A 412 21.08 19.50 22.68
CA ILE A 412 22.10 18.58 23.23
C ILE A 412 23.29 19.36 23.81
N ARG A 413 23.74 20.43 23.13
CA ARG A 413 24.81 21.32 23.61
C ARG A 413 24.43 22.20 24.80
N THR A 414 23.13 22.43 25.03
CA THR A 414 22.63 23.21 26.16
C THR A 414 22.06 22.24 27.20
N PRO A 415 22.89 21.67 28.11
CA PRO A 415 22.37 20.81 29.16
C PRO A 415 21.26 21.54 29.91
N SER A 416 20.08 20.94 29.91
CA SER A 416 18.90 21.58 30.51
C SER A 416 19.15 21.77 31.99
N ALA A 417 19.03 23.01 32.49
CA ALA A 417 19.14 23.33 33.91
C ALA A 417 18.12 22.57 34.80
N VAL A 418 17.12 21.93 34.19
CA VAL A 418 16.20 21.00 34.85
C VAL A 418 16.90 19.74 35.36
N ALA A 419 18.04 19.34 34.78
CA ALA A 419 18.87 18.23 35.26
C ALA A 419 19.76 18.61 36.46
N GLU A 420 20.28 19.84 36.49
CA GLU A 420 21.04 20.37 37.64
C GLU A 420 20.16 20.64 38.87
N ALA A 421 18.84 20.64 38.70
CA ALA A 421 17.88 20.70 39.79
C ALA A 421 17.68 19.36 40.55
N VAL A 422 18.38 18.28 40.19
CA VAL A 422 18.55 17.11 41.05
C VAL A 422 19.70 17.37 42.04
N ALA A 423 19.53 18.39 42.87
CA ALA A 423 20.34 18.57 44.06
C ALA A 423 20.19 17.34 44.97
N THR A 424 21.27 16.96 45.65
CA THR A 424 21.30 15.87 46.62
C THR A 424 20.08 15.93 47.56
N PRO A 425 19.26 14.86 47.66
CA PRO A 425 18.10 14.90 48.54
C PRO A 425 18.61 15.08 49.99
N PRO A 426 18.09 16.07 50.75
CA PRO A 426 18.38 16.15 52.16
C PRO A 426 17.87 14.88 52.86
N PRO A 427 18.48 14.45 53.98
CA PRO A 427 18.03 13.27 54.71
C PRO A 427 16.54 13.40 55.04
N SER A 428 15.77 12.41 54.62
CA SER A 428 14.31 12.43 54.66
C SER A 428 13.80 12.56 56.10
N SER A 429 13.41 13.76 56.50
CA SER A 429 12.38 13.91 57.52
C SER A 429 11.06 13.47 56.90
N SER A 430 10.47 12.42 57.45
CA SER A 430 9.25 11.78 56.96
C SER A 430 8.05 12.74 57.06
N ARG A 431 7.90 13.60 56.05
CA ARG A 431 6.72 14.43 55.86
C ARG A 431 5.57 13.50 55.45
N PRO A 432 4.45 13.45 56.20
CA PRO A 432 3.36 12.56 55.85
C PRO A 432 2.82 12.91 54.46
N ILE A 433 2.58 11.86 53.66
CA ILE A 433 1.99 11.98 52.33
C ILE A 433 0.65 12.68 52.49
N PRO A 434 0.37 13.80 51.78
CA PRO A 434 -0.96 14.37 51.77
C PRO A 434 -1.89 13.34 51.13
N GLU A 435 -2.86 12.83 51.89
CA GLU A 435 -3.90 11.96 51.34
C GLU A 435 -4.59 12.70 50.20
N SER A 436 -4.33 12.23 48.98
CA SER A 436 -4.90 12.88 47.81
C SER A 436 -6.41 12.66 47.86
N GLY A 437 -7.19 13.75 47.86
CA GLY A 437 -8.65 13.70 47.95
C GLY A 437 -9.34 12.96 46.79
N SER A 438 -8.58 12.43 45.83
CA SER A 438 -8.98 11.43 44.84
C SER A 438 -9.06 10.01 45.42
N LEU A 439 -8.13 9.60 46.30
CA LEU A 439 -8.18 8.31 47.01
C LEU A 439 -9.37 8.25 47.97
N LEU A 440 -9.59 9.31 48.76
CA LEU A 440 -10.76 9.39 49.65
C LEU A 440 -12.08 9.28 48.86
N ARG A 441 -12.19 10.00 47.73
CA ARG A 441 -13.36 9.91 46.83
C ARG A 441 -13.51 8.54 46.16
N ALA A 442 -12.42 7.86 45.84
CA ALA A 442 -12.46 6.50 45.29
C ALA A 442 -12.93 5.49 46.36
N GLN A 443 -12.43 5.60 47.59
CA GLN A 443 -12.86 4.77 48.72
C GLN A 443 -14.32 5.05 49.09
N GLU A 444 -14.77 6.30 49.11
CA GLU A 444 -16.19 6.65 49.30
C GLU A 444 -17.09 6.19 48.15
N ALA A 445 -16.57 6.04 46.93
CA ALA A 445 -17.31 5.48 45.80
C ALA A 445 -17.44 3.95 45.93
N LEU A 446 -16.35 3.24 46.27
CA LEU A 446 -16.40 1.80 46.58
C LEU A 446 -17.32 1.50 47.77
N ALA A 447 -17.14 2.19 48.90
CA ALA A 447 -17.96 1.98 50.09
C ALA A 447 -19.44 2.34 49.88
N ARG A 448 -19.79 3.15 48.86
CA ARG A 448 -21.18 3.37 48.44
C ARG A 448 -21.70 2.25 47.53
N ALA A 449 -20.86 1.71 46.65
CA ALA A 449 -21.21 0.55 45.84
C ALA A 449 -21.45 -0.70 46.69
N GLU A 450 -20.58 -0.97 47.67
CA GLU A 450 -20.74 -2.09 48.62
C GLU A 450 -22.03 -1.97 49.44
N ARG A 451 -22.31 -0.79 50.01
CA ARG A 451 -23.60 -0.54 50.70
C ARG A 451 -24.83 -0.61 49.80
N ALA A 452 -24.68 -0.47 48.49
CA ALA A 452 -25.77 -0.66 47.53
C ALA A 452 -25.96 -2.15 47.14
N MET A 453 -24.94 -2.99 47.32
CA MET A 453 -25.02 -4.45 47.13
C MET A 453 -25.53 -5.16 48.39
N ASP A 454 -25.19 -4.67 49.59
CA ASP A 454 -25.63 -5.23 50.88
C ASP A 454 -27.03 -4.74 51.34
N ALA A 455 -27.68 -3.86 50.58
CA ALA A 455 -29.02 -3.38 50.90
C ALA A 455 -30.08 -4.45 50.56
N PRO A 456 -30.80 -5.03 51.55
CA PRO A 456 -31.84 -6.01 51.25
C PRO A 456 -32.98 -5.35 50.47
N THR A 457 -33.40 -6.01 49.39
CA THR A 457 -34.48 -5.58 48.51
C THR A 457 -35.81 -5.45 49.26
N ARG A 458 -36.13 -4.24 49.70
CA ARG A 458 -37.48 -3.88 50.14
C ARG A 458 -38.33 -3.47 48.94
N THR A 459 -39.09 -4.42 48.42
CA THR A 459 -40.27 -4.15 47.59
C THR A 459 -41.35 -3.44 48.42
N PRO A 460 -41.98 -2.41 47.86
CA PRO A 460 -43.43 -2.29 47.76
C PRO A 460 -43.94 -2.99 46.49
#